data_AF-A0A4Y7IHQ8-F1
#
_entry.id   AF-A0A4Y7IHQ8-F1
#
_cell.length_a   1.000
_cell.length_b   1.000
_cell.length_c   1.000
_cell.angle_alpha   90.00
_cell.angle_beta   90.00
_cell.angle_gamma   90.00
#
_symmetry.space_group_name_H-M   'P 1'
#
loop_
_entity.id
_entity.type
_entity.pdbx_description
1 polymer ?
#
loop_
_entity_poly.entity_id
_entity_poly.type
_entity_poly.pdbx_seq_one_letter_code
_entity_poly.pdbx_strand_id
1 'polypeptide(L)'
;MTGEVPKEDGGGGGVSLEDLRQKMVDFAKERDWEKYHSPRNLLLALVGEVGELSECFQWKGEVPKGLPDWKEEEKQHLGEELSDVLLYLVQLSHYCGIDLGKAALRKVHLNAIKHPVNRYISQDKKESSSDDDEKKITNPDNNNSNCNEISENLQN
;
A
#
# COMPACT_ATOMS: atom_id res chain seq x y z
N MET A 1 -48.16 4.53 -27.00
CA MET A 1 -47.21 3.51 -26.52
C MET A 1 -46.56 2.88 -27.76
N THR A 2 -45.28 2.54 -27.80
CA THR A 2 -44.22 2.62 -26.77
C THR A 2 -43.07 3.49 -27.28
N GLY A 3 -42.56 4.41 -26.47
CA GLY A 3 -41.26 5.01 -26.71
C GLY A 3 -40.19 4.12 -26.09
N GLU A 4 -39.26 3.60 -26.89
CA GLU A 4 -38.06 2.97 -26.34
C GLU A 4 -37.13 4.08 -25.84
N VAL A 5 -36.89 4.09 -24.53
CA VAL A 5 -35.93 5.01 -23.91
C VAL A 5 -34.53 4.55 -24.32
N PRO A 6 -33.68 5.41 -24.92
CA PRO A 6 -32.29 5.08 -25.14
C PRO A 6 -31.65 4.69 -23.81
N LYS A 7 -30.94 3.55 -23.76
CA LYS A 7 -30.10 3.27 -22.61
C LYS A 7 -28.97 4.30 -22.60
N GLU A 8 -28.97 5.17 -21.61
CA GLU A 8 -27.80 5.99 -21.28
C GLU A 8 -26.69 5.04 -20.84
N ASP A 9 -25.77 4.74 -21.75
CA ASP A 9 -24.51 4.09 -21.44
C ASP A 9 -23.61 5.09 -20.72
N GLY A 10 -23.74 5.11 -19.39
CA GLY A 10 -22.93 5.94 -18.50
C GLY A 10 -21.44 5.61 -18.63
N GLY A 11 -20.78 6.28 -19.58
CA GLY A 11 -19.41 6.04 -20.07
C GLY A 11 -18.28 6.38 -19.09
N GLY A 12 -18.46 6.12 -17.79
CA GLY A 12 -17.41 6.12 -16.78
C GLY A 12 -16.57 4.85 -16.79
N GLY A 13 -16.23 4.33 -17.98
CA GLY A 13 -15.51 3.07 -18.16
C GLY A 13 -14.03 3.19 -17.77
N GLY A 14 -13.70 2.87 -16.52
CA GLY A 14 -12.31 2.78 -16.07
C GLY A 14 -11.56 1.64 -16.77
N VAL A 15 -10.27 1.87 -17.08
CA VAL A 15 -9.41 0.90 -17.79
C VAL A 15 -9.23 -0.36 -16.96
N SER A 16 -9.49 -1.53 -17.54
CA SER A 16 -9.32 -2.83 -16.88
C SER A 16 -7.97 -3.48 -17.18
N LEU A 17 -7.61 -4.50 -16.40
CA LEU A 17 -6.42 -5.33 -16.67
C LEU A 17 -6.50 -6.04 -18.04
N GLU A 18 -7.71 -6.31 -18.54
CA GLU A 18 -7.95 -6.91 -19.86
C GLU A 18 -7.59 -5.91 -20.98
N ASP A 19 -8.00 -4.64 -20.82
CA ASP A 19 -7.69 -3.57 -21.78
C ASP A 19 -6.19 -3.27 -21.82
N LEU A 20 -5.53 -3.24 -20.66
CA LEU A 20 -4.07 -3.09 -20.57
C LEU A 20 -3.36 -4.26 -21.25
N ARG A 21 -3.76 -5.51 -20.95
CA ARG A 21 -3.17 -6.70 -21.58
C ARG A 21 -3.33 -6.65 -23.09
N GLN A 22 -4.52 -6.28 -23.59
CA GLN A 22 -4.79 -6.23 -25.01
C GLN A 22 -3.92 -5.17 -25.72
N LYS A 23 -3.82 -3.96 -25.15
CA LYS A 23 -2.95 -2.90 -25.66
C LYS A 23 -1.47 -3.34 -25.73
N MET A 24 -0.95 -4.00 -24.71
CA MET A 24 0.43 -4.48 -24.70
C MET A 24 0.67 -5.61 -25.72
N VAL A 25 -0.28 -6.53 -25.88
CA VAL A 25 -0.22 -7.60 -26.87
C VAL A 25 -0.21 -7.04 -28.29
N ASP A 26 -1.05 -6.06 -28.59
CA ASP A 26 -1.13 -5.48 -29.94
C ASP A 26 0.11 -4.60 -30.24
N PHE A 27 0.59 -3.83 -29.26
CA PHE A 27 1.86 -3.10 -29.33
C PHE A 27 3.07 -4.02 -29.59
N ALA A 28 3.12 -5.21 -28.95
CA ALA A 28 4.20 -6.17 -29.16
C ALA A 28 4.16 -6.82 -30.55
N LYS A 29 2.96 -7.07 -31.09
CA LYS A 29 2.77 -7.62 -32.45
C LYS A 29 3.17 -6.66 -33.54
N GLU A 30 2.79 -5.38 -33.42
CA GLU A 30 3.21 -4.30 -34.34
C GLU A 30 4.74 -4.21 -34.51
N ARG A 31 5.51 -4.69 -33.52
CA ARG A 31 6.97 -4.55 -33.44
C ARG A 31 7.72 -5.88 -33.59
N ASP A 32 7.03 -7.00 -33.77
CA ASP A 32 7.60 -8.36 -33.74
C ASP A 32 8.43 -8.61 -32.47
N TRP A 33 7.91 -8.19 -31.31
CA TRP A 33 8.58 -8.31 -30.00
C TRP A 33 8.21 -9.58 -29.22
N GLU A 34 7.14 -10.27 -29.60
CA GLU A 34 6.66 -11.50 -28.92
C GLU A 34 7.78 -12.56 -28.76
N LYS A 35 8.74 -12.61 -29.70
CA LYS A 35 9.92 -13.49 -29.69
C LYS A 35 10.90 -13.26 -28.52
N TYR A 36 10.86 -12.10 -27.86
CA TYR A 36 11.70 -11.80 -26.70
C TYR A 36 10.99 -12.05 -25.35
N HIS A 37 9.66 -12.15 -25.37
CA HIS A 37 8.80 -12.21 -24.19
C HIS A 37 8.70 -13.62 -23.59
N SER A 38 9.83 -14.21 -23.17
CA SER A 38 9.77 -15.38 -22.29
C SER A 38 9.35 -14.96 -20.87
N PRO A 39 8.61 -15.78 -20.10
CA PRO A 39 8.21 -15.45 -18.72
C PRO A 39 9.38 -15.06 -17.80
N ARG A 40 10.57 -15.66 -18.00
CA ARG A 40 11.78 -15.28 -17.27
C ARG A 40 12.25 -13.86 -17.62
N ASN A 41 12.20 -13.48 -18.88
CA ASN A 41 12.64 -12.15 -19.31
C ASN A 41 11.65 -11.07 -18.82
N LEU A 42 10.34 -11.34 -18.89
CA LEU A 42 9.29 -10.46 -18.34
C LEU A 42 9.41 -10.29 -16.82
N LEU A 43 9.78 -11.36 -16.09
CA LEU A 43 10.07 -11.28 -14.66
C LEU A 43 11.33 -10.46 -14.35
N LEU A 44 12.37 -10.55 -15.19
CA LEU A 44 13.60 -9.77 -15.00
C LEU A 44 13.38 -8.28 -15.31
N ALA A 45 12.59 -7.95 -16.33
CA ALA A 45 12.17 -6.57 -16.60
C ALA A 45 11.35 -6.00 -15.44
N LEU A 46 10.33 -6.73 -14.96
CA LEU A 46 9.54 -6.36 -13.77
C LEU A 46 10.40 -6.09 -12.52
N VAL A 47 11.53 -6.78 -12.34
CA VAL A 47 12.47 -6.51 -11.24
C VAL A 47 13.31 -5.24 -11.49
N GLY A 48 13.57 -4.88 -12.74
CA GLY A 48 14.14 -3.60 -13.15
C GLY A 48 13.20 -2.44 -12.80
N GLU A 49 11.95 -2.48 -13.26
CA GLU A 49 10.98 -1.40 -13.00
C GLU A 49 10.67 -1.24 -11.50
N VAL A 50 10.72 -2.33 -10.71
CA VAL A 50 10.63 -2.26 -9.24
C VAL A 50 11.86 -1.58 -8.61
N GLY A 51 13.02 -1.66 -9.27
CA GLY A 51 14.22 -0.89 -8.94
C GLY A 51 14.03 0.61 -9.22
N GLU A 52 13.60 0.99 -10.41
CA GLU A 52 13.40 2.40 -10.81
C GLU A 52 12.26 3.05 -9.98
N LEU A 53 11.19 2.31 -9.70
CA LEU A 53 10.17 2.66 -8.69
C LEU A 53 10.76 2.86 -7.28
N SER A 54 11.79 2.12 -6.90
CA SER A 54 12.47 2.29 -5.60
C SER A 54 13.38 3.51 -5.59
N GLU A 55 13.98 3.87 -6.73
CA GLU A 55 14.82 5.07 -6.88
C GLU A 55 14.04 6.37 -6.64
N CYS A 56 12.74 6.40 -6.95
CA CYS A 56 11.83 7.49 -6.59
C CYS A 56 11.79 7.79 -5.07
N PHE A 57 12.05 6.79 -4.23
CA PHE A 57 11.98 6.89 -2.76
C PHE A 57 13.35 6.85 -2.07
N GLN A 58 14.42 6.39 -2.72
CA GLN A 58 15.69 6.03 -2.07
C GLN A 58 16.35 7.15 -1.22
N TRP A 59 16.12 8.43 -1.58
CA TRP A 59 16.64 9.61 -0.88
C TRP A 59 15.56 10.41 -0.11
N LYS A 60 14.34 9.87 0.00
CA LYS A 60 13.24 10.49 0.76
C LYS A 60 13.31 10.03 2.23
N GLY A 61 12.87 10.90 3.14
CA GLY A 61 12.67 10.55 4.55
C GLY A 61 11.35 9.80 4.76
N GLU A 62 10.67 10.04 5.88
CA GLU A 62 9.27 9.64 6.01
C GLU A 62 8.42 10.35 4.94
N VAL A 63 7.67 9.58 4.14
CA VAL A 63 6.85 10.13 3.05
C VAL A 63 5.37 10.14 3.46
N PRO A 64 4.79 11.33 3.71
CA PRO A 64 3.38 11.43 4.12
C PRO A 64 2.42 11.07 2.98
N LYS A 65 1.27 10.49 3.36
CA LYS A 65 0.19 10.11 2.44
C LYS A 65 -0.26 11.30 1.59
N GLY A 66 -0.30 11.11 0.27
CA GLY A 66 -0.74 12.14 -0.69
C GLY A 66 0.39 13.00 -1.25
N LEU A 67 1.65 12.77 -0.84
CA LEU A 67 2.85 13.39 -1.40
C LEU A 67 2.81 14.93 -1.46
N PRO A 68 2.40 15.64 -0.37
CA PRO A 68 2.25 17.10 -0.38
C PRO A 68 3.53 17.84 -0.75
N ASP A 69 4.69 17.37 -0.27
CA ASP A 69 6.00 18.02 -0.47
C ASP A 69 6.71 17.59 -1.78
N TRP A 70 6.05 16.76 -2.61
CA TRP A 70 6.59 16.33 -3.91
C TRP A 70 6.09 17.28 -5.00
N LYS A 71 6.95 17.55 -5.98
CA LYS A 71 6.58 18.30 -7.19
C LYS A 71 5.74 17.44 -8.13
N GLU A 72 5.05 18.08 -9.07
CA GLU A 72 4.22 17.36 -10.05
C GLU A 72 5.06 16.50 -10.99
N GLU A 73 6.31 16.89 -11.32
CA GLU A 73 7.22 16.06 -12.13
C GLU A 73 7.65 14.79 -11.38
N GLU A 74 7.85 14.88 -10.06
CA GLU A 74 8.17 13.72 -9.22
C GLU A 74 6.97 12.78 -9.06
N LYS A 75 5.75 13.32 -9.03
CA LYS A 75 4.51 12.53 -9.02
C LYS A 75 4.22 11.89 -10.36
N GLN A 76 4.55 12.57 -11.47
CA GLN A 76 4.42 12.01 -12.82
C GLN A 76 5.38 10.82 -12.99
N HIS A 77 6.68 11.00 -12.72
CA HIS A 77 7.68 9.93 -12.82
C HIS A 77 7.30 8.74 -11.92
N LEU A 78 6.90 8.97 -10.67
CA LEU A 78 6.37 7.90 -9.81
C LEU A 78 5.14 7.19 -10.43
N GLY A 79 4.27 7.92 -11.14
CA GLY A 79 3.13 7.36 -11.86
C GLY A 79 3.52 6.54 -13.09
N GLU A 80 4.63 6.89 -13.74
CA GLU A 80 5.25 6.15 -14.85
C GLU A 80 5.83 4.84 -14.31
N GLU A 81 6.70 4.87 -13.28
CA GLU A 81 7.27 3.66 -12.66
C GLU A 81 6.20 2.69 -12.10
N LEU A 82 5.16 3.22 -11.44
CA LEU A 82 4.02 2.43 -10.98
C LEU A 82 3.23 1.79 -12.14
N SER A 83 3.22 2.43 -13.30
CA SER A 83 2.55 1.93 -14.50
C SER A 83 3.38 0.82 -15.16
N ASP A 84 4.68 0.95 -15.30
CA ASP A 84 5.51 -0.09 -15.94
C ASP A 84 5.60 -1.36 -15.06
N VAL A 85 5.72 -1.23 -13.74
CA VAL A 85 5.54 -2.37 -12.80
C VAL A 85 4.20 -3.07 -13.00
N LEU A 86 3.11 -2.34 -13.23
CA LEU A 86 1.79 -2.91 -13.52
C LEU A 86 1.75 -3.58 -14.90
N LEU A 87 2.29 -2.94 -15.95
CA LEU A 87 2.24 -3.44 -17.32
C LEU A 87 3.07 -4.71 -17.51
N TYR A 88 4.27 -4.81 -16.92
CA TYR A 88 5.04 -6.05 -16.94
C TYR A 88 4.40 -7.15 -16.08
N LEU A 89 3.76 -6.84 -14.95
CA LEU A 89 3.01 -7.83 -14.18
C LEU A 89 1.80 -8.38 -14.96
N VAL A 90 1.08 -7.51 -15.69
CA VAL A 90 -0.02 -7.90 -16.59
C VAL A 90 0.51 -8.79 -17.73
N GLN A 91 1.59 -8.39 -18.43
CA GLN A 91 2.20 -9.21 -19.47
C GLN A 91 2.69 -10.56 -18.93
N LEU A 92 3.42 -10.57 -17.81
CA LEU A 92 3.90 -11.80 -17.17
C LEU A 92 2.75 -12.74 -16.82
N SER A 93 1.63 -12.22 -16.31
CA SER A 93 0.44 -13.02 -16.04
C SER A 93 -0.14 -13.66 -17.31
N HIS A 94 -0.19 -12.93 -18.43
CA HIS A 94 -0.67 -13.43 -19.71
C HIS A 94 0.21 -14.56 -20.26
N TYR A 95 1.53 -14.35 -20.31
CA TYR A 95 2.49 -15.36 -20.76
C TYR A 95 2.60 -16.58 -19.82
N CYS A 96 2.15 -16.46 -18.57
CA CYS A 96 1.98 -17.59 -17.64
C CYS A 96 0.60 -18.26 -17.70
N GLY A 97 -0.35 -17.76 -18.51
CA GLY A 97 -1.72 -18.26 -18.56
C GLY A 97 -2.55 -17.99 -17.30
N ILE A 98 -2.19 -16.95 -16.52
CA ILE A 98 -2.81 -16.61 -15.24
C ILE A 98 -3.79 -15.45 -15.41
N ASP A 99 -5.05 -15.68 -15.03
CA ASP A 99 -6.03 -14.61 -14.83
C ASP A 99 -5.67 -13.80 -13.57
N LEU A 100 -4.95 -12.69 -13.76
CA LEU A 100 -4.46 -11.83 -12.69
C LEU A 100 -5.60 -11.23 -11.83
N GLY A 101 -6.73 -10.89 -12.46
CA GLY A 101 -7.90 -10.33 -11.76
C GLY A 101 -8.52 -11.33 -10.80
N LYS A 102 -8.83 -12.56 -11.28
CA LYS A 102 -9.33 -13.65 -10.43
C LYS A 102 -8.31 -14.05 -9.37
N ALA A 103 -7.01 -14.06 -9.71
CA ALA A 103 -5.95 -14.38 -8.75
C ALA A 103 -5.86 -13.34 -7.61
N ALA A 104 -5.93 -12.05 -7.94
CA ALA A 104 -5.92 -10.95 -6.98
C ALA A 104 -7.16 -10.96 -6.08
N LEU A 105 -8.37 -11.09 -6.64
CA LEU A 105 -9.62 -11.19 -5.87
C LEU A 105 -9.60 -12.36 -4.88
N ARG A 106 -9.15 -13.54 -5.32
CA ARG A 106 -8.93 -14.70 -4.44
C ARG A 106 -7.91 -14.40 -3.33
N LYS A 107 -6.83 -13.68 -3.64
CA LYS A 107 -5.79 -13.31 -2.67
C LYS A 107 -6.30 -12.29 -1.63
N VAL A 108 -7.14 -11.33 -2.01
CA VAL A 108 -7.81 -10.41 -1.07
C VAL A 108 -8.71 -11.18 -0.09
N HIS A 109 -9.54 -12.12 -0.58
CA HIS A 109 -10.38 -12.97 0.27
C HIS A 109 -9.55 -13.80 1.27
N LEU A 110 -8.46 -14.43 0.81
CA LEU A 110 -7.55 -15.18 1.68
C LEU A 110 -6.83 -14.29 2.71
N ASN A 111 -6.50 -13.05 2.35
CA ASN A 111 -5.91 -12.08 3.28
C ASN A 111 -6.90 -11.68 4.38
N ALA A 112 -8.18 -11.48 4.06
CA ALA A 112 -9.22 -11.16 5.05
C ALA A 112 -9.43 -12.30 6.07
N ILE A 113 -9.36 -13.56 5.63
CA ILE A 113 -9.37 -14.74 6.53
C ILE A 113 -8.11 -14.76 7.41
N LYS A 114 -6.94 -14.46 6.85
CA LYS A 114 -5.67 -14.43 7.59
C LYS A 114 -5.60 -13.27 8.60
N HIS A 115 -6.24 -12.12 8.32
CA HIS A 115 -6.22 -10.89 9.12
C HIS A 115 -7.65 -10.38 9.40
N PRO A 116 -8.43 -11.04 10.29
CA PRO A 116 -9.78 -10.64 10.63
C PRO A 116 -9.79 -9.41 11.56
N VAL A 117 -10.79 -8.54 11.38
CA VAL A 117 -10.94 -7.24 12.06
C VAL A 117 -10.76 -7.32 13.58
N ASN A 118 -11.39 -8.30 14.24
CA ASN A 118 -11.34 -8.44 15.70
C ASN A 118 -9.93 -8.73 16.27
N ARG A 119 -8.96 -9.14 15.45
CA ARG A 119 -7.58 -9.35 15.91
C ARG A 119 -6.81 -8.04 16.13
N TYR A 120 -7.21 -6.94 15.47
CA TYR A 120 -6.57 -5.61 15.63
C TYR A 120 -7.23 -4.79 16.75
N ILE A 121 -8.57 -4.77 16.82
CA ILE A 121 -9.33 -4.06 17.88
C ILE A 121 -8.91 -4.48 19.32
N SER A 122 -8.38 -5.70 19.47
CA SER A 122 -7.91 -6.22 20.77
C SER A 122 -6.47 -5.81 21.13
N GLN A 123 -5.72 -5.21 20.20
CA GLN A 123 -4.38 -4.66 20.44
C GLN A 123 -4.49 -3.17 20.79
N ASP A 124 -5.17 -2.38 19.95
CA ASP A 124 -5.37 -0.94 20.15
C ASP A 124 -5.98 -0.61 21.53
N LYS A 125 -6.91 -1.45 22.01
CA LYS A 125 -7.56 -1.30 23.33
C LYS A 125 -6.67 -1.63 24.53
N LYS A 126 -5.47 -2.19 24.35
CA LYS A 126 -4.62 -2.62 25.46
C LYS A 126 -3.57 -1.59 25.87
N GLU A 127 -3.26 -0.64 24.99
CA GLU A 127 -2.42 0.53 25.30
C GLU A 127 -3.26 1.74 25.78
N SER A 128 -4.59 1.69 25.60
CA SER A 128 -5.52 2.78 25.96
C SER A 128 -6.30 2.56 27.26
N SER A 129 -5.88 1.64 28.14
CA SER A 129 -6.55 1.37 29.43
C SER A 129 -5.58 0.81 30.48
N SER A 130 -4.55 1.57 30.83
CA SER A 130 -3.62 1.25 31.92
C SER A 130 -3.09 2.49 32.65
N ASP A 131 -3.96 3.50 32.77
CA ASP A 131 -3.92 4.61 33.73
C ASP A 131 -5.38 4.94 34.11
N ASP A 132 -5.59 5.66 35.22
CA ASP A 132 -6.88 6.09 35.80
C ASP A 132 -7.82 5.01 36.41
N ASP A 133 -7.37 4.39 37.51
CA ASP A 133 -8.19 3.95 38.66
C ASP A 133 -7.25 3.83 39.89
N GLU A 134 -7.53 4.30 41.11
CA GLU A 134 -8.65 5.06 41.69
C GLU A 134 -8.10 5.96 42.83
N LYS A 135 -8.70 7.14 43.13
CA LYS A 135 -8.09 8.13 44.05
C LYS A 135 -9.07 8.85 45.01
N LYS A 136 -9.43 8.20 46.12
CA LYS A 136 -10.17 8.72 47.31
C LYS A 136 -10.32 7.59 48.35
N ILE A 137 -10.28 7.70 49.70
CA ILE A 137 -9.94 8.71 50.75
C ILE A 137 -9.61 7.91 52.04
N THR A 138 -9.15 8.42 53.20
CA THR A 138 -9.13 9.78 53.81
C THR A 138 -7.75 10.13 54.41
N ASN A 139 -7.66 11.28 55.09
CA ASN A 139 -6.71 11.57 56.18
C ASN A 139 -7.43 11.33 57.56
N PRO A 140 -6.79 11.32 58.75
CA PRO A 140 -5.82 12.33 59.21
C PRO A 140 -4.60 11.82 60.02
N ASP A 141 -3.72 12.77 60.34
CA ASP A 141 -2.77 12.84 61.47
C ASP A 141 -1.82 11.67 61.78
N ASN A 142 -0.52 11.88 61.53
CA ASN A 142 0.39 12.27 62.63
C ASN A 142 1.69 12.94 62.13
N ASN A 143 2.39 13.63 63.02
CA ASN A 143 3.71 14.22 62.77
C ASN A 143 4.83 13.17 62.98
N ASN A 144 5.87 13.19 62.14
CA ASN A 144 7.23 13.24 62.69
C ASN A 144 8.25 13.91 61.75
N SER A 145 9.23 14.50 62.42
CA SER A 145 10.34 15.32 61.97
C SER A 145 11.34 14.63 61.03
N ASN A 146 12.01 15.47 60.22
CA ASN A 146 13.46 15.49 60.01
C ASN A 146 14.17 14.28 59.36
N CYS A 147 14.73 14.51 58.17
CA CYS A 147 16.14 14.18 57.90
C CYS A 147 16.74 15.14 56.85
N ASN A 148 18.06 15.32 56.88
CA ASN A 148 18.79 16.37 56.15
C ASN A 148 19.50 15.88 54.87
N GLU A 149 19.92 16.88 54.07
CA GLU A 149 21.26 17.00 53.45
C GLU A 149 21.67 16.29 52.14
N ILE A 150 22.46 17.06 51.37
CA ILE A 150 23.60 16.70 50.49
C ILE A 150 23.31 16.06 49.11
N SER A 151 23.19 16.97 48.14
CA SER A 151 24.08 17.15 46.97
C SER A 151 24.60 16.00 46.07
N GLU A 152 24.52 16.31 44.77
CA GLU A 152 25.62 16.26 43.77
C GLU A 152 25.84 15.06 42.82
N ASN A 153 26.33 15.45 41.62
CA ASN A 153 27.17 14.73 40.64
C ASN A 153 26.59 13.62 39.73
N LEU A 154 26.22 14.07 38.52
CA LEU A 154 26.85 13.76 37.22
C LEU A 154 27.18 12.30 36.80
N GLN A 155 26.93 12.07 35.49
CA GLN A 155 27.65 11.16 34.57
C GLN A 155 27.53 9.65 34.78
N ASN A 156 26.84 8.98 33.85
CA ASN A 156 27.47 8.53 32.60
C ASN A 156 26.51 8.76 31.41
#